data_AF-A0A6A8DCS9-F1
#
_entry.id   AF-A0A6A8DCS9-F1
#
_cell.length_a   1.000
_cell.length_b   1.000
_cell.length_c   1.000
_cell.angle_alpha   90.00
_cell.angle_beta   90.00
_cell.angle_gamma   90.00
#
_symmetry.space_group_name_H-M   'P 1'
#
loop_
_entity.id
_entity.type
_entity.pdbx_description
1 polymer ?
#
loop_
_entity_poly.entity_id
_entity_poly.type
_entity_poly.pdbx_seq_one_letter_code
_entity_poly.pdbx_strand_id
1 'polypeptide(L)'
;MPPGWIIGPFVIKSSLVILIASFIIGVIFFRLVSPFSYSETKKRLDDVGNLLIVFVISVWIGKILVNFSTFINDPIAILAYPSGSQAFYIAIIFSAIYLKYKAIVDIQHLVHLLFSWMIIFITSSFVYEFIQVIWGSNVMTSGYYSGLLFFLLVSIILLQGILSTETLTLLALIVWSLGQLLLSVFFTTTVFQFYLDRGFYLSVFLISITVIIYIKYGKQRR
;
A
#
# COMPACT_ATOMS: atom_id res chain seq x y z
N MET A 1 8.88 -17.28 -14.87
CA MET A 1 10.17 -16.54 -14.79
C MET A 1 11.12 -17.28 -13.86
N PRO A 2 12.45 -17.17 -14.06
CA PRO A 2 13.41 -17.71 -13.09
C PRO A 2 13.14 -17.10 -11.69
N PRO A 3 13.32 -17.88 -10.61
CA PRO A 3 13.00 -17.43 -9.25
C PRO A 3 13.88 -16.26 -8.77
N GLY A 4 15.06 -16.10 -9.39
CA GLY A 4 15.91 -14.94 -9.22
C GLY A 4 17.01 -14.88 -10.27
N TRP A 5 17.70 -13.75 -10.31
CA TRP A 5 18.91 -13.56 -11.09
C TRP A 5 20.12 -13.58 -10.17
N ILE A 6 21.17 -14.26 -10.60
CA ILE A 6 22.44 -14.34 -9.88
C ILE A 6 23.42 -13.40 -10.60
N ILE A 7 23.86 -12.35 -9.91
CA ILE A 7 24.89 -11.42 -10.40
C ILE A 7 26.05 -11.48 -9.42
N GLY A 8 27.03 -12.34 -9.71
CA GLY A 8 28.13 -12.64 -8.78
C GLY A 8 27.60 -13.25 -7.47
N PRO A 9 27.94 -12.72 -6.28
CA PRO A 9 27.44 -13.23 -5.01
C PRO A 9 25.99 -12.82 -4.69
N PHE A 10 25.38 -11.94 -5.50
CA PHE A 10 24.04 -11.41 -5.22
C PHE A 10 22.94 -12.21 -5.91
N VAL A 11 21.96 -12.65 -5.11
CA VAL A 11 20.72 -13.28 -5.61
C VAL A 11 19.58 -12.26 -5.53
N ILE A 12 19.14 -11.76 -6.68
CA ILE A 12 18.02 -10.83 -6.78
C ILE A 12 16.75 -11.62 -7.08
N LYS A 13 15.80 -11.65 -6.15
CA LYS A 13 14.51 -12.31 -6.36
C LYS A 13 13.71 -11.58 -7.43
N SER A 14 13.20 -12.29 -8.43
CA SER A 14 12.41 -11.71 -9.53
C SER A 14 11.16 -10.99 -9.01
N SER A 15 10.58 -11.48 -7.91
CA SER A 15 9.42 -10.86 -7.26
C SER A 15 9.73 -9.47 -6.68
N LEU A 16 10.97 -9.22 -6.23
CA LEU A 16 11.41 -7.91 -5.75
C LEU A 16 11.59 -6.94 -6.92
N VAL A 17 12.12 -7.42 -8.05
CA VAL A 17 12.25 -6.60 -9.27
C VAL A 17 10.87 -6.18 -9.78
N ILE A 18 9.93 -7.13 -9.85
CA ILE A 18 8.54 -6.84 -10.25
C ILE A 18 7.92 -5.84 -9.28
N LEU A 19 8.11 -6.01 -7.97
CA LEU A 19 7.61 -5.07 -6.97
C LEU A 19 8.14 -3.64 -7.21
N ILE A 20 9.45 -3.47 -7.39
CA ILE A 20 10.06 -2.16 -7.65
C ILE A 20 9.53 -1.57 -8.97
N ALA A 21 9.48 -2.37 -10.03
CA ALA A 21 8.96 -1.93 -11.33
C ALA A 21 7.50 -1.48 -11.23
N SER A 22 6.66 -2.21 -10.50
CA SER A 22 5.28 -1.85 -10.23
C SER A 22 5.14 -0.54 -9.46
N PHE A 23 6.00 -0.28 -8.47
CA PHE A 23 6.06 1.01 -7.77
C PHE A 23 6.47 2.16 -8.69
N ILE A 24 7.47 1.96 -9.55
CA ILE A 24 7.88 2.95 -10.55
C ILE A 24 6.71 3.27 -11.50
N ILE A 25 6.01 2.25 -12.01
CA ILE A 25 4.85 2.45 -12.89
C ILE A 25 3.72 3.18 -12.14
N GLY A 26 3.45 2.84 -10.88
CA GLY A 26 2.46 3.55 -10.06
C GLY A 26 2.78 5.03 -9.87
N VAL A 27 4.06 5.37 -9.63
CA VAL A 27 4.54 6.75 -9.53
C VAL A 27 4.38 7.50 -10.86
N ILE A 28 4.76 6.87 -11.98
CA ILE A 28 4.59 7.45 -13.33
C ILE A 28 3.11 7.69 -13.61
N PHE A 29 2.27 6.70 -13.33
CA PHE A 29 0.82 6.79 -13.54
C PHE A 29 0.21 7.91 -12.72
N PHE A 30 0.54 8.02 -11.43
CA PHE A 30 0.07 9.13 -10.60
C PHE A 30 0.51 10.48 -11.17
N ARG A 31 1.74 10.61 -11.66
CA ARG A 31 2.20 11.86 -12.29
C ARG A 31 1.39 12.24 -13.53
N LEU A 32 0.89 11.26 -14.29
CA LEU A 32 0.10 11.50 -15.50
C LEU A 32 -1.36 11.84 -15.20
N VAL A 33 -1.94 11.22 -14.18
CA VAL A 33 -3.39 11.31 -13.88
C VAL A 33 -3.71 12.24 -12.72
N SER A 34 -2.70 12.71 -11.98
CA SER A 34 -2.87 13.59 -10.81
C SER A 34 -3.75 14.81 -11.14
N PRO A 35 -4.75 15.14 -10.28
CA PRO A 35 -5.56 16.34 -10.43
C PRO A 35 -4.83 17.61 -9.98
N PHE A 36 -3.64 17.48 -9.37
CA PHE A 36 -2.92 18.60 -8.79
C PHE A 36 -2.04 19.31 -9.82
N SER A 37 -1.67 20.55 -9.50
CA SER A 37 -0.66 21.27 -10.29
C SER A 37 0.68 20.50 -10.32
N TYR A 38 1.55 20.81 -11.27
CA TYR A 38 2.84 20.12 -11.42
C TYR A 38 3.71 20.20 -10.15
N SER A 39 3.78 21.39 -9.53
CA SER A 39 4.54 21.63 -8.31
C SER A 39 3.97 20.86 -7.11
N GLU A 40 2.65 20.84 -6.97
CA GLU A 40 1.96 20.06 -5.93
C GLU A 40 2.14 18.56 -6.14
N THR A 41 1.97 18.06 -7.36
CA THR A 41 2.18 16.65 -7.70
C THR A 41 3.59 16.21 -7.32
N LYS A 42 4.61 17.02 -7.62
CA LYS A 42 5.99 16.74 -7.21
C LYS A 42 6.11 16.68 -5.69
N LYS A 43 5.57 17.66 -4.96
CA LYS A 43 5.58 17.66 -3.48
C LYS A 43 4.89 16.42 -2.91
N ARG A 44 3.77 15.98 -3.49
CA ARG A 44 3.07 14.76 -3.06
C ARG A 44 3.88 13.50 -3.34
N LEU A 45 4.58 13.44 -4.47
CA LEU A 45 5.51 12.34 -4.75
C LEU A 45 6.66 12.30 -3.75
N ASP A 46 7.21 13.45 -3.35
CA ASP A 46 8.26 13.52 -2.32
C ASP A 46 7.72 13.04 -0.96
N ASP A 47 6.49 13.42 -0.58
CA ASP A 47 5.87 12.96 0.66
C ASP A 47 5.55 11.46 0.64
N VAL A 48 5.03 10.93 -0.48
CA VAL A 48 4.79 9.49 -0.67
C VAL A 48 6.11 8.71 -0.65
N GLY A 49 7.15 9.22 -1.33
CA GLY A 49 8.48 8.60 -1.33
C GLY A 49 9.08 8.54 0.08
N ASN A 50 8.96 9.63 0.85
CA ASN A 50 9.37 9.65 2.25
C ASN A 50 8.58 8.64 3.10
N LEU A 51 7.26 8.55 2.91
CA LEU A 51 6.43 7.57 3.62
C LEU A 51 6.81 6.13 3.24
N LEU A 52 7.11 5.87 1.96
CA LEU A 52 7.56 4.57 1.48
C LEU A 52 8.90 4.17 2.10
N ILE A 53 9.86 5.09 2.19
CA ILE A 53 11.16 4.86 2.85
C ILE A 53 10.95 4.54 4.32
N VAL A 54 10.15 5.34 5.03
CA VAL A 54 9.80 5.08 6.44
C VAL A 54 9.14 3.72 6.60
N PHE A 55 8.22 3.36 5.70
CA PHE A 55 7.56 2.07 5.73
C PHE A 55 8.56 0.92 5.54
N VAL A 56 9.46 0.99 4.56
CA VAL A 56 10.49 -0.04 4.30
C VAL A 56 11.42 -0.21 5.50
N ILE A 57 11.91 0.88 6.07
CA ILE A 57 12.74 0.86 7.29
C ILE A 57 11.95 0.24 8.45
N SER A 58 10.67 0.59 8.58
CA SER A 58 9.82 0.07 9.64
C SER A 58 9.52 -1.43 9.46
N VAL A 59 9.45 -1.94 8.23
CA VAL A 59 9.39 -3.39 7.96
C VAL A 59 10.65 -4.07 8.46
N TRP A 60 11.84 -3.49 8.23
CA TRP A 60 13.10 -4.05 8.72
C TRP A 60 13.16 -4.04 10.25
N ILE A 61 12.76 -2.94 10.90
CA ILE A 61 12.66 -2.90 12.36
C ILE A 61 11.65 -3.93 12.86
N GLY A 62 10.49 -4.05 12.21
CA GLY A 62 9.49 -5.07 12.54
C GLY A 62 10.04 -6.50 12.45
N LYS A 63 10.86 -6.81 11.44
CA LYS A 63 11.55 -8.12 11.36
C LYS A 63 12.47 -8.36 12.55
N ILE A 64 13.27 -7.36 12.92
CA ILE A 64 14.20 -7.45 14.06
C ILE A 64 13.41 -7.68 15.34
N LEU A 65 12.32 -6.93 15.56
CA LEU A 65 11.48 -7.07 16.75
C LEU A 65 10.82 -8.45 16.85
N VAL A 66 10.31 -8.98 15.73
CA VAL A 66 9.67 -10.31 15.69
C VAL A 66 10.69 -11.43 15.90
N ASN A 67 11.91 -11.30 15.37
CA ASN A 67 12.95 -12.33 15.42
C ASN A 67 14.15 -11.85 16.26
N PHE A 68 13.87 -11.25 17.42
CA PHE A 68 14.90 -10.60 18.24
C PHE A 68 16.02 -11.55 18.66
N SER A 69 15.68 -12.80 19.02
CA SER A 69 16.67 -13.83 19.36
C SER A 69 17.62 -14.12 18.19
N THR A 70 17.09 -14.29 16.97
CA THR A 70 17.90 -14.50 15.77
C THR A 70 18.81 -13.32 15.50
N PHE A 71 18.32 -12.09 15.66
CA PHE A 71 19.12 -10.88 15.44
C PHE A 71 20.32 -10.78 16.40
N ILE A 72 20.18 -11.16 17.66
CA ILE A 72 21.28 -11.14 18.62
C ILE A 72 22.34 -12.20 18.29
N ASN A 73 21.92 -13.38 17.83
CA ASN A 73 22.82 -14.49 17.53
C ASN A 73 23.50 -14.35 16.16
N ASP A 74 22.77 -13.88 15.15
CA ASP A 74 23.25 -13.65 13.79
C ASP A 74 22.52 -12.44 13.18
N PRO A 75 23.06 -11.22 13.35
CA PRO A 75 22.45 -10.00 12.83
C PRO A 75 22.32 -9.99 11.30
N ILE A 76 23.18 -10.70 10.57
CA ILE A 76 23.19 -10.68 9.11
C ILE A 76 22.05 -11.55 8.57
N ALA A 77 21.73 -12.66 9.25
CA ALA A 77 20.63 -13.54 8.89
C ALA A 77 19.26 -12.84 8.87
N ILE A 78 19.08 -11.74 9.62
CA ILE A 78 17.79 -11.02 9.64
C ILE A 78 17.42 -10.41 8.28
N LEU A 79 18.43 -10.03 7.49
CA LEU A 79 18.21 -9.45 6.16
C LEU A 79 17.67 -10.49 5.17
N ALA A 80 18.05 -11.76 5.36
CA ALA A 80 17.59 -12.88 4.56
C ALA A 80 16.24 -13.46 5.04
N TYR A 81 15.84 -13.17 6.28
CA TYR A 81 14.60 -13.69 6.86
C TYR A 81 13.36 -13.19 6.09
N PRO A 82 12.41 -14.07 5.73
CA PRO A 82 11.21 -13.65 5.01
C PRO A 82 10.38 -12.67 5.86
N SER A 83 9.87 -11.61 5.24
CA SER A 83 8.96 -10.67 5.91
C SER A 83 7.58 -11.30 6.05
N GLY A 84 7.15 -11.61 7.28
CA GLY A 84 5.79 -12.06 7.57
C GLY A 84 4.80 -10.90 7.76
N SER A 85 3.52 -11.24 7.96
CA SER A 85 2.42 -10.31 8.25
C SER A 85 2.70 -9.41 9.45
N GLN A 86 3.33 -9.96 10.49
CA GLN A 86 3.65 -9.23 11.72
C GLN A 86 4.60 -8.04 11.48
N ALA A 87 5.64 -8.22 10.65
CA ALA A 87 6.55 -7.13 10.30
C ALA A 87 5.84 -6.03 9.52
N PHE A 88 4.87 -6.39 8.67
CA PHE A 88 4.01 -5.44 7.96
C PHE A 88 3.10 -4.66 8.91
N TYR A 89 2.49 -5.33 9.90
CA TYR A 89 1.65 -4.65 10.91
C TYR A 89 2.45 -3.66 11.75
N ILE A 90 3.64 -4.05 12.20
CA ILE A 90 4.55 -3.14 12.92
C ILE A 90 4.91 -1.95 12.02
N ALA A 91 5.20 -2.20 10.74
CA ALA A 91 5.54 -1.14 9.80
C ALA A 91 4.41 -0.13 9.60
N ILE A 92 3.15 -0.58 9.53
CA ILE A 92 2.00 0.31 9.45
C ILE A 92 1.88 1.17 10.72
N ILE A 93 2.04 0.58 11.89
CA ILE A 93 1.98 1.30 13.17
C ILE A 93 3.06 2.38 13.21
N PHE A 94 4.31 2.05 12.85
CA PHE A 94 5.41 3.01 12.84
C PHE A 94 5.23 4.10 11.79
N SER A 95 4.74 3.77 10.60
CA SER A 95 4.38 4.76 9.59
C SER A 95 3.27 5.70 10.08
N ALA A 96 2.25 5.19 10.78
CA ALA A 96 1.20 6.01 11.36
C ALA A 96 1.72 6.94 12.47
N ILE A 97 2.62 6.43 13.31
CA ILE A 97 3.32 7.21 14.34
C ILE A 97 4.17 8.32 13.69
N TYR A 98 4.92 8.00 12.63
CA TYR A 98 5.69 8.97 11.87
C TYR A 98 4.81 10.07 11.28
N LEU A 99 3.67 9.72 10.67
CA LEU A 99 2.72 10.71 10.13
C LEU A 99 2.18 11.64 11.21
N LYS A 100 1.93 11.11 12.41
CA LYS A 100 1.52 11.91 13.58
C LYS A 100 2.64 12.86 14.03
N TYR A 101 3.90 12.41 14.06
CA TYR A 101 5.05 13.23 14.51
C TYR A 101 5.56 14.23 13.49
N LYS A 102 5.46 13.93 12.18
CA LYS A 102 5.84 14.87 11.11
C LYS A 102 4.97 16.13 11.12
N ALA A 103 4.01 16.24 12.05
CA ALA A 103 3.15 17.39 12.22
C ALA A 103 2.44 17.71 10.89
N ILE A 104 1.85 16.69 10.28
CA ILE A 104 0.73 16.93 9.36
C ILE A 104 -0.42 17.42 10.24
N VAL A 105 -0.32 18.69 10.67
CA VAL A 105 -1.28 19.35 11.57
C VAL A 105 -2.59 19.58 10.83
N ASP A 106 -2.54 19.66 9.49
CA ASP A 106 -3.70 19.86 8.64
C ASP A 106 -4.23 18.54 8.07
N ILE A 107 -5.49 18.24 8.40
CA ILE A 107 -6.21 17.07 7.90
C ILE A 107 -6.32 17.08 6.37
N GLN A 108 -6.38 18.24 5.72
CA GLN A 108 -6.43 18.32 4.26
C GLN A 108 -5.12 17.83 3.64
N HIS A 109 -3.99 18.20 4.24
CA HIS A 109 -2.69 17.72 3.79
C HIS A 109 -2.56 16.20 3.96
N LEU A 110 -3.07 15.64 5.06
CA LEU A 110 -3.11 14.19 5.28
C LEU A 110 -3.98 13.48 4.24
N VAL A 111 -5.17 14.01 3.97
CA VAL A 111 -6.07 13.46 2.95
C VAL A 111 -5.40 13.46 1.58
N HIS A 112 -4.76 14.55 1.17
CA HIS A 112 -4.09 14.62 -0.12
C HIS A 112 -2.90 13.65 -0.19
N LEU A 113 -2.16 13.47 0.91
CA LEU A 113 -1.12 12.45 0.99
C LEU A 113 -1.69 11.04 0.85
N LEU A 114 -2.77 10.72 1.57
CA LEU A 114 -3.45 9.44 1.48
C LEU A 114 -4.04 9.19 0.09
N PHE A 115 -4.57 10.22 -0.57
CA PHE A 115 -5.06 10.13 -1.94
C PHE A 115 -3.94 9.75 -2.91
N SER A 116 -2.82 10.48 -2.87
CA SER A 116 -1.64 10.19 -3.69
C SER A 116 -1.06 8.80 -3.39
N TRP A 117 -0.97 8.44 -2.11
CA TRP A 117 -0.57 7.10 -1.68
C TRP A 117 -1.50 6.03 -2.27
N MET A 118 -2.82 6.22 -2.19
CA MET A 118 -3.81 5.26 -2.67
C MET A 118 -3.72 5.04 -4.17
N ILE A 119 -3.60 6.10 -4.99
CA ILE A 119 -3.44 5.92 -6.44
C ILE A 119 -2.18 5.13 -6.75
N ILE A 120 -1.04 5.51 -6.15
CA ILE A 120 0.23 4.82 -6.39
C ILE A 120 0.12 3.36 -5.92
N PHE A 121 -0.37 3.14 -4.71
CA PHE A 121 -0.54 1.81 -4.12
C PHE A 121 -1.46 0.90 -4.95
N ILE A 122 -2.61 1.39 -5.40
CA ILE A 122 -3.56 0.61 -6.19
C ILE A 122 -2.97 0.31 -7.57
N THR A 123 -2.38 1.30 -8.25
CA THR A 123 -1.77 1.08 -9.56
C THR A 123 -0.60 0.11 -9.47
N SER A 124 0.28 0.27 -8.48
CA SER A 124 1.40 -0.65 -8.27
C SER A 124 0.92 -2.05 -7.90
N SER A 125 -0.10 -2.17 -7.05
CA SER A 125 -0.69 -3.47 -6.73
C SER A 125 -1.30 -4.10 -7.98
N PHE A 126 -1.98 -3.33 -8.82
CA PHE A 126 -2.59 -3.83 -10.04
C PHE A 126 -1.53 -4.34 -11.00
N VAL A 127 -0.49 -3.56 -11.28
CA VAL A 127 0.61 -3.96 -12.15
C VAL A 127 1.31 -5.20 -11.61
N TYR A 128 1.56 -5.26 -10.30
CA TYR A 128 2.17 -6.42 -9.67
C TYR A 128 1.34 -7.69 -9.87
N GLU A 129 0.05 -7.64 -9.52
CA GLU A 129 -0.84 -8.81 -9.62
C GLU A 129 -1.12 -9.20 -11.08
N PHE A 130 -1.30 -8.22 -11.96
CA PHE A 130 -1.50 -8.45 -13.39
C PHE A 130 -0.31 -9.18 -14.00
N ILE A 131 0.90 -8.78 -13.61
CA ILE A 131 2.13 -9.47 -13.99
C ILE A 131 2.15 -10.93 -13.46
N GLN A 132 1.74 -11.17 -12.22
CA GLN A 132 1.63 -12.53 -11.65
C GLN A 132 0.61 -13.39 -12.42
N VAL A 133 -0.52 -12.80 -12.83
CA VAL A 133 -1.55 -13.47 -13.64
C VAL A 133 -0.98 -13.87 -15.00
N ILE A 134 -0.30 -12.95 -15.70
CA ILE A 134 0.31 -13.24 -17.01
C ILE A 134 1.36 -14.36 -16.91
N TRP A 135 2.16 -14.38 -15.85
CA TRP A 135 3.19 -15.41 -15.65
C TRP A 135 2.70 -16.72 -15.02
N GLY A 136 1.41 -16.82 -14.67
CA GLY A 136 0.80 -18.07 -14.24
C GLY A 136 1.14 -18.54 -12.82
N SER A 137 1.69 -17.68 -11.97
CA SER A 137 2.15 -18.07 -10.61
C SER A 137 1.01 -18.23 -9.61
N ASN A 138 -0.14 -17.57 -9.80
CA ASN A 138 -1.36 -17.66 -8.96
C ASN A 138 -2.60 -17.08 -9.68
N VAL A 139 -2.96 -17.65 -10.83
CA VAL A 139 -3.96 -17.07 -11.76
C VAL A 139 -5.31 -16.74 -11.11
N MET A 140 -5.86 -17.62 -10.26
CA MET A 140 -7.20 -17.37 -9.68
C MET A 140 -7.19 -16.21 -8.67
N THR A 141 -6.40 -16.30 -7.61
CA THR A 141 -6.37 -15.29 -6.55
C THR A 141 -5.89 -13.93 -7.08
N SER A 142 -4.81 -13.92 -7.85
CA SER A 142 -4.30 -12.69 -8.46
C SER A 142 -5.25 -12.13 -9.53
N GLY A 143 -6.03 -12.99 -10.20
CA GLY A 143 -7.05 -12.59 -11.17
C GLY A 143 -8.20 -11.81 -10.53
N TYR A 144 -8.80 -12.33 -9.46
CA TYR A 144 -9.87 -11.62 -8.75
C TYR A 144 -9.37 -10.33 -8.10
N TYR A 145 -8.17 -10.36 -7.49
CA TYR A 145 -7.62 -9.16 -6.85
C TYR A 145 -7.24 -8.09 -7.88
N SER A 146 -6.61 -8.46 -9.00
CA SER A 146 -6.34 -7.51 -10.09
C SER A 146 -7.62 -6.93 -10.69
N GLY A 147 -8.69 -7.72 -10.82
CA GLY A 147 -10.02 -7.24 -11.22
C GLY A 147 -10.59 -6.19 -10.25
N LEU A 148 -10.53 -6.44 -8.94
CA LEU A 148 -10.92 -5.46 -7.92
C LEU A 148 -10.13 -4.16 -8.06
N LEU A 149 -8.80 -4.25 -8.18
CA LEU A 149 -7.92 -3.09 -8.30
C LEU A 149 -8.19 -2.30 -9.59
N PHE A 150 -8.39 -2.98 -10.71
CA PHE A 150 -8.75 -2.36 -11.98
C PHE A 150 -10.06 -1.58 -11.87
N PHE A 151 -11.11 -2.20 -11.32
CA PHE A 151 -12.39 -1.53 -11.07
C PHE A 151 -12.21 -0.27 -10.19
N LEU A 152 -11.38 -0.38 -9.15
CA LEU A 152 -11.10 0.72 -8.24
C LEU A 152 -10.35 1.87 -8.93
N LEU A 153 -9.34 1.57 -9.76
CA LEU A 153 -8.62 2.56 -10.56
C LEU A 153 -9.54 3.29 -11.51
N VAL A 154 -10.32 2.56 -12.31
CA VAL A 154 -11.28 3.14 -13.25
C VAL A 154 -12.29 4.01 -12.51
N SER A 155 -12.82 3.55 -11.38
CA SER A 155 -13.75 4.31 -10.55
C SER A 155 -13.13 5.60 -10.01
N ILE A 156 -11.87 5.54 -9.53
CA ILE A 156 -11.16 6.74 -9.05
C ILE A 156 -11.02 7.77 -10.17
N ILE A 157 -10.60 7.35 -11.36
CA ILE A 157 -10.36 8.23 -12.51
C ILE A 157 -11.67 8.86 -13.01
N LEU A 158 -12.74 8.08 -13.13
CA LEU A 158 -14.03 8.59 -13.63
C LEU A 158 -14.71 9.53 -12.64
N LEU A 159 -14.54 9.29 -11.34
CA LEU A 159 -15.11 10.13 -10.28
C LEU A 159 -14.21 11.31 -9.90
N GLN A 160 -12.99 11.36 -10.42
CA GLN A 160 -12.06 12.46 -10.23
C GLN A 160 -12.63 13.74 -10.89
N GLY A 161 -12.73 14.82 -10.11
CA GLY A 161 -13.34 16.08 -10.55
C GLY A 161 -14.85 16.15 -10.34
N ILE A 162 -15.53 15.02 -10.13
CA ILE A 162 -16.95 14.98 -9.71
C ILE A 162 -17.04 15.00 -8.19
N LEU A 163 -16.24 14.16 -7.53
CA LEU A 163 -16.19 14.05 -6.07
C LEU A 163 -14.99 14.82 -5.50
N SER A 164 -15.13 15.25 -4.25
CA SER A 164 -14.01 15.82 -3.50
C SER A 164 -12.92 14.76 -3.26
N THR A 165 -11.66 15.18 -3.20
CA THR A 165 -10.51 14.31 -2.91
C THR A 165 -10.69 13.55 -1.60
N GLU A 166 -11.29 14.18 -0.58
CA GLU A 166 -11.65 13.58 0.71
C GLU A 166 -12.58 12.38 0.53
N THR A 167 -13.72 12.60 -0.13
CA THR A 167 -14.71 11.54 -0.38
C THR A 167 -14.11 10.41 -1.21
N LEU A 168 -13.36 10.75 -2.25
CA LEU A 168 -12.78 9.78 -3.16
C LEU A 168 -11.74 8.89 -2.47
N THR A 169 -10.87 9.47 -1.64
CA THR A 169 -9.87 8.74 -0.85
C THR A 169 -10.53 7.76 0.11
N LEU A 170 -11.55 8.22 0.85
CA LEU A 170 -12.23 7.41 1.84
C LEU A 170 -13.07 6.30 1.20
N LEU A 171 -13.75 6.60 0.09
CA LEU A 171 -14.47 5.61 -0.70
C LEU A 171 -13.50 4.56 -1.24
N ALA A 172 -12.34 4.97 -1.76
CA ALA A 172 -11.33 4.05 -2.25
C ALA A 172 -10.82 3.11 -1.14
N LEU A 173 -10.55 3.63 0.06
CA LEU A 173 -10.14 2.82 1.21
C LEU A 173 -11.23 1.84 1.65
N ILE A 174 -12.49 2.27 1.68
CA ILE A 174 -13.64 1.41 2.03
C ILE A 174 -13.82 0.31 0.99
N VAL A 175 -13.88 0.65 -0.29
CA VAL A 175 -14.07 -0.33 -1.37
C VAL A 175 -12.91 -1.31 -1.41
N TRP A 176 -11.67 -0.83 -1.23
CA TRP A 176 -10.49 -1.68 -1.22
C TRP A 176 -10.50 -2.65 -0.02
N SER A 177 -10.73 -2.13 1.19
CA SER A 177 -10.73 -2.96 2.40
C SER A 177 -11.91 -3.93 2.45
N LEU A 178 -13.10 -3.51 2.04
CA LEU A 178 -14.27 -4.38 1.92
C LEU A 178 -14.10 -5.42 0.83
N GLY A 179 -13.60 -5.02 -0.35
CA GLY A 179 -13.32 -5.94 -1.44
C GLY A 179 -12.30 -7.00 -1.05
N GLN A 180 -11.21 -6.61 -0.38
CA GLN A 180 -10.22 -7.54 0.17
C GLN A 180 -10.81 -8.45 1.25
N LEU A 181 -11.65 -7.91 2.14
CA LEU A 181 -12.31 -8.71 3.17
C LEU A 181 -13.22 -9.78 2.54
N LEU A 182 -13.99 -9.42 1.51
CA LEU A 182 -14.83 -10.37 0.78
C LEU A 182 -13.99 -11.43 0.06
N LEU A 183 -12.92 -11.03 -0.62
CA LEU A 183 -12.00 -11.98 -1.27
C LEU A 183 -11.35 -12.92 -0.24
N SER A 184 -11.02 -12.41 0.96
CA SER A 184 -10.38 -13.19 2.02
C SER A 184 -11.26 -14.28 2.64
N VAL A 185 -12.57 -14.26 2.39
CA VAL A 185 -13.48 -15.35 2.77
C VAL A 185 -13.26 -16.57 1.90
N PHE A 186 -12.94 -16.36 0.62
CA PHE A 186 -12.83 -17.42 -0.38
C PHE A 186 -11.38 -17.82 -0.69
N PHE A 187 -10.43 -16.88 -0.55
CA PHE A 187 -9.05 -17.05 -0.97
C PHE A 187 -8.07 -16.48 0.07
N THR A 188 -6.83 -16.97 0.07
CA THR A 188 -5.77 -16.34 0.84
C THR A 188 -5.34 -15.06 0.13
N THR A 189 -5.60 -13.89 0.71
CA THR A 189 -5.28 -12.61 0.10
C THR A 189 -3.87 -12.14 0.45
N THR A 190 -3.21 -11.56 -0.54
CA THR A 190 -1.88 -10.95 -0.40
C THR A 190 -1.92 -9.49 -0.81
N VAL A 191 -1.11 -8.69 -0.12
CA VAL A 191 -0.77 -7.33 -0.59
C VAL A 191 0.70 -7.36 -0.97
N PHE A 192 0.96 -7.32 -2.27
CA PHE A 192 2.27 -7.61 -2.85
C PHE A 192 2.79 -9.01 -2.45
N GLN A 193 3.70 -9.07 -1.48
CA GLN A 193 4.29 -10.32 -0.98
C GLN A 193 3.84 -10.66 0.45
N PHE A 194 3.03 -9.80 1.07
CA PHE A 194 2.60 -9.98 2.45
C PHE A 194 1.24 -10.66 2.49
N TYR A 195 1.18 -11.83 3.12
CA TYR A 195 -0.06 -12.50 3.49
C TYR A 195 -0.67 -11.75 4.67
N LEU A 196 -1.88 -11.20 4.52
CA LEU A 196 -2.51 -10.42 5.59
C LEU A 196 -3.75 -11.15 6.11
N ASP A 197 -3.90 -11.17 7.43
CA ASP A 197 -5.07 -11.75 8.07
C ASP A 197 -6.34 -10.92 7.83
N ARG A 198 -7.49 -11.60 7.88
CA ARG A 198 -8.82 -10.99 7.71
C ARG A 198 -9.08 -9.84 8.68
N GLY A 199 -8.57 -9.95 9.90
CA GLY A 199 -8.66 -8.90 10.92
C GLY A 199 -8.00 -7.59 10.50
N PHE A 200 -6.95 -7.65 9.67
CA PHE A 200 -6.30 -6.47 9.14
C PHE A 200 -7.26 -5.68 8.24
N TYR A 201 -7.87 -6.33 7.24
CA TYR A 201 -8.81 -5.67 6.33
C TYR A 201 -10.03 -5.12 7.07
N LEU A 202 -10.54 -5.86 8.05
CA LEU A 202 -11.64 -5.39 8.91
C LEU A 202 -11.24 -4.14 9.70
N SER A 203 -10.03 -4.09 10.26
CA SER A 203 -9.54 -2.91 11.00
C SER A 203 -9.46 -1.67 10.10
N VAL A 204 -8.92 -1.80 8.88
CA VAL A 204 -8.83 -0.69 7.92
C VAL A 204 -10.22 -0.21 7.52
N PHE A 205 -11.15 -1.13 7.28
CA PHE A 205 -12.54 -0.81 6.95
C PHE A 205 -13.22 -0.01 8.07
N LEU A 206 -13.13 -0.49 9.31
CA LEU A 206 -13.73 0.18 10.47
C LEU A 206 -13.11 1.56 10.72
N ILE A 207 -11.78 1.69 10.65
CA ILE A 207 -11.08 2.97 10.79
C ILE A 207 -11.56 3.95 9.71
N SER A 208 -11.67 3.50 8.46
CA SER A 208 -12.12 4.34 7.34
C SER A 208 -13.54 4.86 7.55
N ILE A 209 -14.46 4.01 8.03
CA ILE A 209 -15.82 4.42 8.39
C ILE A 209 -15.82 5.44 9.53
N THR A 210 -15.06 5.19 10.60
CA THR A 210 -14.96 6.11 11.74
C THR A 210 -14.46 7.49 11.30
N VAL A 211 -13.46 7.53 10.41
CA VAL A 211 -12.92 8.79 9.86
C VAL A 211 -13.98 9.54 9.04
N ILE A 212 -14.74 8.84 8.18
CA ILE A 212 -15.85 9.47 7.42
C ILE A 212 -16.88 10.10 8.36
N ILE A 213 -17.30 9.35 9.37
CA ILE A 213 -18.28 9.79 10.36
C ILE A 213 -17.74 11.06 11.06
N TYR A 214 -16.50 11.01 11.54
CA TYR A 214 -15.88 12.15 12.23
C TYR A 214 -15.81 13.40 11.36
N ILE A 215 -15.39 13.29 10.10
CA ILE A 215 -15.32 14.42 9.17
C ILE A 215 -16.71 15.01 8.90
N LYS A 216 -17.72 14.15 8.67
CA LYS A 216 -19.09 14.61 8.38
C LYS A 216 -19.73 15.33 9.57
N TYR A 217 -19.61 14.77 10.77
CA TYR A 217 -20.15 15.39 11.99
C TYR A 217 -19.37 16.64 12.41
N GLY A 218 -18.05 16.66 12.22
CA GLY A 218 -17.22 17.83 12.54
C GLY A 218 -17.54 19.04 11.65
N LYS A 219 -17.90 18.80 10.39
CA LYS A 219 -18.29 19.85 9.43
C LYS A 219 -19.68 20.43 9.67
N GLN A 220 -20.57 19.72 10.39
CA GLN A 220 -21.90 20.22 10.76
C GLN A 220 -21.92 21.10 12.02
N ARG A 221 -20.83 21.08 12.82
CA ARG A 221 -20.72 21.90 14.04
C ARG A 221 -19.99 23.24 13.84
N ARG A 222 -19.46 23.50 12.65
CA ARG A 222 -18.84 24.78 12.26
C ARG A 222 -19.76 25.50 11.30
#